data_AF-Q1IY96-F1
#
_entry.id   AF-Q1IY96-F1
#
_cell.length_a   1.000
_cell.length_b   1.000
_cell.length_c   1.000
_cell.angle_alpha   90.00
_cell.angle_beta   90.00
_cell.angle_gamma   90.00
#
_symmetry.space_group_name_H-M   'P 1'
#
loop_
_entity.id
_entity.type
_entity.pdbx_description
1 polymer ?
#
loop_
_entity_poly.entity_id
_entity_poly.type
_entity_poly.pdbx_seq_one_letter_code
_entity_poly.pdbx_strand_id
1 'polypeptide(L)'
;MNPLMERLGLRVPVVQAPMAGGPTTPGLVAAVSQAGGLGSLGAAYLTPAQIWEAGVAVRALTSQPFAVNLFVSELQPSVTDPQVAAAVAELAPLYAELGLPPPKLPERVQEDFSAQLEAVLEVRPAAFSFTFGCLGADEVAALPRGGPCGDGHSDQR
;
A
#
# COMPACT_ATOMS: atom_id res chain seq x y z
N MET A 1 8.92 10.43 25.08
CA MET A 1 8.26 9.72 23.97
C MET A 1 7.59 10.78 23.09
N ASN A 2 7.47 10.60 21.76
CA ASN A 2 6.75 11.60 20.93
C ASN A 2 5.26 11.23 20.80
N PRO A 3 4.38 12.19 20.43
CA PRO A 3 2.93 11.93 20.39
C PRO A 3 2.50 10.79 19.45
N LEU A 4 3.20 10.59 18.33
CA LEU A 4 2.90 9.49 17.40
C LEU A 4 3.18 8.13 18.03
N MET A 5 4.33 8.00 18.70
CA MET A 5 4.70 6.79 19.40
C MET A 5 3.71 6.44 20.51
N GLU A 6 3.24 7.45 21.27
CA GLU A 6 2.22 7.24 22.31
C GLU A 6 0.88 6.79 21.72
N ARG A 7 0.41 7.45 20.65
CA ARG A 7 -0.84 7.10 19.97
C ARG A 7 -0.83 5.69 19.39
N LEU A 8 0.31 5.24 18.86
CA LEU A 8 0.45 3.93 18.21
C LEU A 8 1.04 2.85 19.13
N GLY A 9 1.46 3.18 20.35
CA GLY A 9 2.06 2.22 21.28
C GLY A 9 3.47 1.76 20.90
N LEU A 10 4.26 2.61 20.23
CA LEU A 10 5.62 2.29 19.77
C LEU A 10 6.66 2.51 20.87
N ARG A 11 7.73 1.70 20.86
CA ARG A 11 8.87 1.82 21.79
C ARG A 11 10.07 2.53 21.16
N VAL A 12 10.22 2.48 19.84
CA VAL A 12 11.26 3.18 19.09
C VAL A 12 10.68 4.00 17.94
N PRO A 13 11.26 5.17 17.61
CA PRO A 13 10.74 6.07 16.56
C PRO A 13 11.15 5.59 15.15
N VAL A 14 10.93 4.31 14.85
CA VAL A 14 11.31 3.69 13.58
C VAL A 14 10.06 3.17 12.88
N VAL A 15 9.86 3.62 11.64
CA VAL A 15 8.85 3.08 10.72
C VAL A 15 9.60 2.36 9.61
N GLN A 16 9.37 1.07 9.44
CA GLN A 16 9.88 0.35 8.28
C GLN A 16 9.02 0.72 7.07
N ALA A 17 9.66 1.26 6.02
CA ALA A 17 8.96 1.80 4.87
C ALA A 17 8.20 0.72 4.07
N PRO A 18 6.94 0.93 3.71
CA PRO A 18 6.16 -0.03 2.93
C PRO A 18 6.72 -0.12 1.49
N MET A 19 7.41 -1.22 1.17
CA MET A 19 7.98 -1.48 -0.15
C MET A 19 7.10 -2.51 -0.87
N ALA A 20 6.16 -2.01 -1.68
CA ALA A 20 5.31 -2.84 -2.53
C ALA A 20 6.14 -3.61 -3.57
N GLY A 21 5.65 -4.78 -3.99
CA GLY A 21 6.33 -5.62 -5.00
C GLY A 21 7.15 -6.77 -4.44
N GLY A 22 6.93 -7.14 -3.17
CA GLY A 22 7.51 -8.33 -2.56
C GLY A 22 8.47 -8.14 -1.38
N PRO A 23 9.28 -7.06 -1.28
CA PRO A 23 10.24 -6.91 -0.18
C PRO A 23 9.59 -6.83 1.21
N THR A 24 8.36 -6.30 1.32
CA THR A 24 7.61 -6.27 2.59
C THR A 24 6.83 -7.56 2.83
N THR A 25 7.49 -8.54 3.42
CA THR A 25 6.85 -9.80 3.83
C THR A 25 6.13 -9.68 5.17
N PRO A 26 5.11 -10.51 5.45
CA PRO A 26 4.49 -10.55 6.79
C PRO A 26 5.49 -10.78 7.92
N GLY A 27 6.53 -11.59 7.68
CA GLY A 27 7.61 -11.84 8.63
C GLY A 27 8.44 -10.58 8.94
N LEU A 28 8.80 -9.79 7.92
CA LEU A 28 9.51 -8.52 8.11
C LEU A 28 8.67 -7.53 8.91
N VAL A 29 7.40 -7.37 8.53
CA VAL A 29 6.46 -6.46 9.20
C VAL A 29 6.33 -6.84 10.68
N ALA A 30 6.09 -8.13 10.95
CA ALA A 30 5.94 -8.63 12.31
C ALA A 30 7.22 -8.44 13.14
N ALA A 31 8.39 -8.73 12.57
CA ALA A 31 9.68 -8.58 13.26
C ALA A 31 9.94 -7.13 13.68
N VAL A 32 9.66 -6.15 12.80
CA VAL A 32 9.82 -4.72 13.13
C VAL A 32 8.84 -4.30 14.22
N SER A 33 7.58 -4.71 14.11
CA SER A 33 6.57 -4.42 15.14
C SER A 33 6.93 -5.03 16.50
N GLN A 34 7.43 -6.27 16.52
CA GLN A 34 7.93 -6.93 17.74
C GLN A 34 9.15 -6.21 18.33
N ALA A 35 10.05 -5.67 17.51
CA ALA A 35 11.17 -4.86 17.95
C ALA A 35 10.74 -3.49 18.54
N GLY A 36 9.46 -3.14 18.43
CA GLY A 36 8.86 -1.94 19.00
C GLY A 36 8.82 -0.74 18.04
N GLY A 37 9.16 -0.94 16.77
CA GLY A 37 8.89 0.02 15.70
C GLY A 37 7.52 -0.22 15.07
N LEU A 38 7.23 0.46 13.97
CA LEU A 38 6.04 0.24 13.16
C LEU A 38 6.43 -0.52 11.88
N GLY A 39 6.11 -1.81 11.82
CA GLY A 39 6.18 -2.56 10.57
C GLY A 39 5.07 -2.10 9.62
N SER A 40 5.38 -1.98 8.32
CA SER A 40 4.42 -1.49 7.32
C SER A 40 4.35 -2.42 6.12
N LEU A 41 3.15 -2.95 5.86
CA LEU A 41 2.85 -3.77 4.69
C LEU A 41 2.64 -2.89 3.45
N GLY A 42 3.43 -3.08 2.40
CA GLY A 42 3.23 -2.44 1.10
C GLY A 42 2.22 -3.22 0.26
N ALA A 43 0.97 -2.76 0.23
CA ALA A 43 -0.16 -3.49 -0.35
C ALA A 43 -0.58 -2.99 -1.75
N ALA A 44 0.11 -2.00 -2.32
CA ALA A 44 -0.32 -1.33 -3.54
C ALA A 44 -0.57 -2.26 -4.76
N TYR A 45 0.20 -3.34 -4.89
CA TYR A 45 0.06 -4.31 -5.99
C TYR A 45 -0.74 -5.57 -5.61
N LEU A 46 -1.31 -5.61 -4.40
CA LEU A 46 -2.05 -6.76 -3.92
C LEU A 46 -3.53 -6.63 -4.27
N THR A 47 -4.15 -7.75 -4.65
CA THR A 47 -5.61 -7.83 -4.75
C THR A 47 -6.25 -7.68 -3.36
N PRO A 48 -7.53 -7.29 -3.26
CA PRO A 48 -8.23 -7.21 -1.97
C PRO A 48 -8.11 -8.50 -1.12
N ALA A 49 -8.23 -9.68 -1.76
CA ALA A 49 -8.05 -10.97 -1.09
C ALA A 49 -6.63 -11.15 -0.55
N GLN A 50 -5.61 -10.78 -1.33
CA GLN A 50 -4.21 -10.86 -0.90
C GLN A 50 -3.90 -9.87 0.25
N ILE A 51 -4.54 -8.69 0.28
CA ILE A 51 -4.41 -7.73 1.38
C ILE A 51 -4.93 -8.37 2.68
N TRP A 52 -6.12 -8.98 2.61
CA TRP A 52 -6.70 -9.69 3.75
C TRP A 52 -5.79 -10.83 4.24
N GLU A 53 -5.36 -11.70 3.33
CA GLU A 53 -4.48 -12.84 3.64
C GLU A 53 -3.15 -12.37 4.28
N ALA A 54 -2.53 -11.33 3.72
CA ALA A 54 -1.29 -10.77 4.26
C ALA A 54 -1.51 -10.16 5.65
N GLY A 55 -2.63 -9.46 5.87
CA GLY A 55 -3.01 -8.92 7.17
C GLY A 55 -3.21 -10.02 8.22
N VAL A 56 -3.90 -11.10 7.87
CA VAL A 56 -4.07 -12.29 8.73
C VAL A 56 -2.70 -12.92 9.04
N ALA A 57 -1.83 -13.06 8.05
CA ALA A 57 -0.49 -13.60 8.24
C ALA A 57 0.36 -12.75 9.20
N VAL A 58 0.32 -11.42 9.09
CA VAL A 58 0.99 -10.52 10.05
C VAL A 58 0.44 -10.72 11.46
N ARG A 59 -0.89 -10.76 11.62
CA ARG A 59 -1.55 -10.95 12.93
C ARG A 59 -1.27 -12.31 13.56
N ALA A 60 -1.06 -13.34 12.76
CA ALA A 60 -0.64 -14.65 13.26
C ALA A 60 0.78 -14.62 13.85
N LEU A 61 1.63 -13.69 13.41
CA LEU A 61 3.02 -13.57 13.83
C LEU A 61 3.22 -12.55 14.96
N THR A 62 2.34 -11.54 15.08
CA THR A 62 2.48 -10.50 16.11
C THR A 62 1.14 -9.91 16.55
N SER A 63 1.04 -9.58 17.83
CA SER A 63 -0.04 -8.76 18.39
C SER A 63 0.31 -7.26 18.44
N GLN A 64 1.52 -6.89 18.02
CA GLN A 64 2.00 -5.50 18.02
C GLN A 64 1.40 -4.70 16.85
N PRO A 65 1.28 -3.37 16.98
CA PRO A 65 0.75 -2.50 15.94
C PRO A 65 1.55 -2.62 14.63
N PHE A 66 0.85 -2.65 13.51
CA PHE A 66 1.43 -2.59 12.17
C PHE A 66 0.60 -1.66 11.29
N ALA A 67 1.21 -1.17 10.22
CA ALA A 67 0.58 -0.31 9.23
C ALA A 67 0.35 -1.05 7.90
N VAL A 68 -0.59 -0.54 7.11
CA VAL A 68 -0.77 -0.94 5.71
C VAL A 68 -0.69 0.30 4.83
N ASN A 69 -0.13 0.15 3.63
CA ASN A 69 0.03 1.21 2.65
C ASN A 69 -0.60 0.86 1.31
N LEU A 70 -1.33 1.81 0.73
CA LEU A 70 -1.85 1.74 -0.64
C LEU A 70 -1.36 2.92 -1.48
N PHE A 71 -1.40 2.77 -2.80
CA PHE A 71 -1.21 3.89 -3.73
C PHE A 71 -2.56 4.51 -4.03
N VAL A 72 -2.69 5.81 -3.75
CA VAL A 72 -3.83 6.62 -4.16
C VAL A 72 -3.44 7.21 -5.51
N SER A 73 -3.94 6.59 -6.59
CA SER A 73 -3.68 7.07 -7.94
C SER A 73 -5.00 7.54 -8.55
N GLU A 74 -5.24 8.84 -8.49
CA GLU A 74 -6.33 9.50 -9.21
C GLU A 74 -6.02 9.66 -10.72
N LEU A 75 -4.78 9.37 -11.14
CA LEU A 75 -4.28 9.67 -12.47
C LEU A 75 -3.78 8.38 -13.13
N GLN A 76 -4.68 7.67 -13.80
CA GLN A 76 -4.24 6.76 -14.86
C GLN A 76 -3.87 7.60 -16.07
N PRO A 77 -2.59 7.61 -16.51
CA PRO A 77 -2.27 8.24 -17.76
C PRO A 77 -3.03 7.53 -18.88
N SER A 78 -3.65 8.29 -19.79
CA SER A 78 -4.26 7.70 -20.99
C SER A 78 -3.16 7.17 -21.89
N VAL A 79 -2.87 5.87 -21.76
CA VAL A 79 -1.92 5.18 -22.63
C VAL A 79 -2.67 4.64 -23.83
N THR A 80 -2.16 4.93 -25.03
CA THR A 80 -2.74 4.50 -26.30
C THR A 80 -1.99 3.30 -26.87
N ASP A 81 -2.68 2.43 -27.63
CA ASP A 81 -2.05 1.27 -28.27
C ASP A 81 -0.79 1.62 -29.08
N PRO A 82 -0.73 2.74 -29.84
CA PRO A 82 0.50 3.14 -30.54
C PRO A 82 1.68 3.45 -29.59
N GLN A 83 1.42 4.06 -28.43
CA GLN A 83 2.47 4.32 -27.43
C GLN A 83 3.01 3.01 -26.86
N VAL A 84 2.13 2.05 -26.59
CA VAL A 84 2.58 0.74 -26.10
C VAL A 84 3.35 -0.02 -27.18
N ALA A 85 2.87 -0.02 -28.43
CA ALA A 85 3.56 -0.65 -29.54
C ALA A 85 4.96 -0.05 -29.77
N ALA A 86 5.10 1.27 -29.63
CA ALA A 86 6.39 1.95 -29.70
C ALA A 86 7.33 1.50 -28.58
N ALA A 87 6.86 1.46 -27.32
CA ALA A 87 7.66 0.98 -26.20
C ALA A 87 8.08 -0.50 -26.35
N VAL A 88 7.19 -1.36 -26.85
CA VAL A 88 7.51 -2.76 -27.14
C VAL A 88 8.56 -2.88 -28.24
N ALA A 89 8.47 -2.07 -29.30
CA ALA A 89 9.46 -2.05 -30.38
C ALA A 89 10.84 -1.60 -29.89
N GLU A 90 10.90 -0.59 -29.01
CA GLU A 90 12.16 -0.13 -28.39
C GLU A 90 12.83 -1.22 -27.54
N LEU A 91 12.05 -2.04 -26.85
CA LEU A 91 12.57 -3.14 -26.03
C LEU A 91 12.91 -4.41 -26.82
N ALA A 92 12.45 -4.54 -28.07
CA ALA A 92 12.61 -5.76 -28.87
C ALA A 92 14.07 -6.27 -28.99
N PRO A 93 15.11 -5.42 -29.15
CA PRO A 93 16.49 -5.88 -29.19
C PRO A 93 16.93 -6.60 -27.90
N LEU A 94 16.50 -6.09 -26.73
CA LEU A 94 16.82 -6.70 -25.43
C LEU A 94 16.15 -8.07 -25.27
N TYR A 95 14.90 -8.19 -25.72
CA TYR A 95 14.18 -9.46 -25.71
C TYR A 95 14.84 -10.49 -26.64
N ALA A 96 15.26 -10.06 -27.84
CA ALA A 96 15.98 -10.93 -28.77
C ALA A 96 17.33 -11.39 -28.23
N GLU A 97 18.11 -10.49 -27.60
CA GLU A 97 19.38 -10.82 -26.96
C GLU A 97 19.21 -11.86 -25.84
N LEU A 98 18.13 -11.76 -25.06
CA LEU A 98 17.81 -12.68 -23.98
C LEU A 98 17.07 -13.95 -24.43
N GLY A 99 16.71 -14.08 -25.71
CA GLY A 99 15.90 -15.18 -26.23
C GLY A 99 14.48 -15.24 -25.67
N LEU A 100 13.94 -14.10 -25.23
CA LEU A 100 12.61 -13.97 -24.65
C LEU A 100 11.54 -13.62 -25.70
N PRO A 101 10.30 -14.13 -25.55
CA PRO A 101 9.20 -13.71 -26.41
C PRO A 101 8.80 -12.26 -26.11
N PRO A 102 8.21 -11.51 -27.07
CA PRO A 102 7.71 -10.17 -26.82
C PRO A 102 6.79 -10.09 -25.58
N PRO A 103 6.83 -8.99 -24.83
CA PRO A 103 6.05 -8.85 -23.61
C PRO A 103 4.55 -8.94 -23.89
N LYS A 104 3.83 -9.61 -23.00
CA LYS A 104 2.37 -9.54 -22.93
C LYS A 104 1.99 -8.51 -21.89
N LEU A 105 1.15 -7.56 -22.27
CA LEU A 105 0.62 -6.57 -21.34
C LEU A 105 -0.39 -7.23 -20.40
N PRO A 106 -0.47 -6.80 -19.13
CA PRO A 106 -1.51 -7.26 -18.23
C PRO A 106 -2.87 -6.70 -18.67
N GLU A 107 -3.94 -7.46 -18.42
CA GLU A 107 -5.31 -6.99 -18.65
C GLU A 107 -5.68 -5.80 -17.74
N ARG A 108 -4.99 -5.69 -16.60
CA ARG A 108 -5.19 -4.66 -15.60
C ARG A 108 -3.84 -4.11 -15.14
N VAL A 109 -3.67 -2.80 -15.23
CA VAL A 109 -2.42 -2.11 -14.84
C VAL A 109 -2.37 -1.75 -13.35
N GLN A 110 -3.53 -1.65 -12.70
CA GLN A 110 -3.67 -1.32 -11.28
C GLN A 110 -4.97 -1.91 -10.74
N GLU A 111 -4.97 -2.29 -9.47
CA GLU A 111 -6.19 -2.70 -8.77
C GLU A 111 -7.18 -1.55 -8.51
N ASP A 112 -8.42 -1.94 -8.25
CA ASP A 112 -9.47 -1.01 -7.83
C ASP A 112 -9.18 -0.50 -6.40
N PHE A 113 -8.93 0.80 -6.29
CA PHE A 113 -8.54 1.41 -5.03
C PHE A 113 -9.60 1.27 -3.95
N SER A 114 -10.88 1.45 -4.29
CA SER A 114 -11.99 1.35 -3.34
C SER A 114 -12.08 -0.06 -2.74
N ALA A 115 -11.99 -1.09 -3.58
CA ALA A 115 -11.98 -2.48 -3.13
C ALA A 115 -10.73 -2.81 -2.28
N GLN A 116 -9.56 -2.24 -2.61
CA GLN A 116 -8.38 -2.38 -1.77
C GLN A 116 -8.55 -1.70 -0.41
N LEU A 117 -9.13 -0.49 -0.39
CA LEU A 117 -9.39 0.26 0.84
C LEU A 117 -10.35 -0.51 1.74
N GLU A 118 -11.42 -1.09 1.20
CA GLU A 118 -12.33 -1.97 1.95
C GLU A 118 -11.58 -3.13 2.62
N ALA A 119 -10.73 -3.85 1.88
CA ALA A 119 -9.91 -4.92 2.45
C ALA A 119 -8.96 -4.43 3.55
N VAL A 120 -8.37 -3.23 3.40
CA VAL A 120 -7.54 -2.63 4.46
C VAL A 120 -8.37 -2.32 5.71
N LEU A 121 -9.58 -1.81 5.54
CA LEU A 121 -10.50 -1.52 6.65
C LEU A 121 -10.92 -2.80 7.37
N GLU A 122 -11.12 -3.90 6.65
CA GLU A 122 -11.37 -5.22 7.24
C GLU A 122 -10.16 -5.70 8.05
N VAL A 123 -8.94 -5.53 7.52
CA VAL A 123 -7.68 -5.89 8.21
C VAL A 123 -7.51 -5.11 9.51
N ARG A 124 -8.06 -3.89 9.63
CA ARG A 124 -7.99 -2.99 10.79
C ARG A 124 -6.56 -2.72 11.30
N PRO A 125 -5.62 -2.28 10.44
CA PRO A 125 -4.26 -1.98 10.89
C PRO A 125 -4.25 -0.82 11.89
N ALA A 126 -3.18 -0.70 12.68
CA ALA A 126 -3.03 0.40 13.64
C ALA A 126 -2.85 1.75 12.95
N ALA A 127 -2.29 1.75 11.74
CA ALA A 127 -2.19 2.92 10.89
C ALA A 127 -2.43 2.54 9.43
N PHE A 128 -3.06 3.45 8.70
CA PHE A 128 -3.16 3.39 7.25
C PHE A 128 -2.36 4.55 6.68
N SER A 129 -1.56 4.27 5.65
CA SER A 129 -0.78 5.27 4.93
C SER A 129 -1.05 5.17 3.44
N PHE A 130 -0.81 6.25 2.71
CA PHE A 130 -1.03 6.29 1.29
C PHE A 130 0.10 7.06 0.58
N THR A 131 0.23 6.84 -0.73
CA THR A 131 1.27 7.46 -1.57
C THR A 131 0.66 7.94 -2.89
N PHE A 132 1.25 8.97 -3.48
CA PHE A 132 0.88 9.60 -4.77
C PHE A 132 -0.39 10.47 -4.79
N GLY A 133 -1.06 10.66 -3.65
CA GLY A 133 -2.24 11.52 -3.58
C GLY A 133 -2.74 11.71 -2.15
N CYS A 134 -3.96 12.24 -2.06
CA CYS A 134 -4.74 12.34 -0.82
C CYS A 134 -6.05 11.59 -1.00
N LEU A 135 -6.62 11.09 0.09
CA LEU A 135 -7.96 10.50 0.05
C LEU A 135 -9.02 11.55 -0.26
N GLY A 136 -10.00 11.20 -1.09
CA GLY A 136 -11.20 11.98 -1.34
C GLY A 136 -12.13 12.02 -0.13
N ALA A 137 -13.12 12.92 -0.15
CA ALA A 137 -14.03 13.13 0.99
C ALA A 137 -14.79 11.85 1.39
N ASP A 138 -15.23 11.06 0.41
CA ASP A 138 -15.97 9.82 0.65
C ASP A 138 -15.08 8.73 1.27
N GLU A 139 -13.83 8.63 0.81
CA GLU A 139 -12.84 7.69 1.33
C GLU A 139 -12.44 8.04 2.77
N VAL A 140 -12.25 9.33 3.07
CA VAL A 140 -12.03 9.82 4.44
C VAL A 140 -13.24 9.52 5.32
N ALA A 141 -14.47 9.71 4.81
CA ALA A 141 -15.69 9.43 5.57
C ALA A 141 -15.89 7.94 5.87
N ALA A 142 -15.35 7.05 5.02
CA ALA A 142 -15.35 5.61 5.24
C ALA A 142 -14.34 5.16 6.31
N LEU A 143 -13.32 5.97 6.64
CA LEU A 143 -12.39 5.66 7.71
C LEU A 143 -13.10 5.70 9.08
N PRO A 144 -12.84 4.73 9.98
CA PRO A 144 -13.41 4.75 11.33
C PRO A 144 -13.06 6.05 12.06
N ARG A 145 -14.05 6.70 12.70
CA ARG A 145 -13.91 7.98 13.44
C ARG A 145 -13.03 7.92 14.71
N GLY A 146 -12.25 6.86 14.89
CA GLY A 146 -11.20 6.71 15.91
C GLY A 146 -9.83 6.31 15.34
N GLY A 147 -9.69 6.27 14.01
CA GLY A 147 -8.42 6.03 13.32
C GLY A 147 -7.58 7.31 13.20
N PRO A 148 -6.27 7.20 12.89
CA PRO A 148 -5.31 8.28 13.07
C PRO A 148 -5.49 9.55 12.20
N CYS A 149 -6.50 9.61 11.32
CA CYS A 149 -6.75 10.72 10.38
C CYS A 149 -8.11 11.41 10.57
N GLY A 150 -8.61 11.47 11.81
CA GLY A 150 -9.88 12.12 12.15
C GLY A 150 -9.77 13.49 12.80
N ASP A 151 -8.83 14.36 12.43
CA ASP A 151 -8.86 15.77 12.83
C ASP A 151 -9.08 16.64 11.59
N GLY A 152 -10.34 16.79 11.22
CA GLY A 152 -10.78 17.85 10.33
C GLY A 152 -10.58 19.19 11.00
N HIS A 153 -9.48 19.87 10.71
CA HIS A 153 -9.41 21.32 10.85
C HIS A 153 -10.13 21.96 9.67
N SER A 154 -11.46 21.91 9.72
CA SER A 154 -12.28 23.00 9.19
C SER A 154 -12.20 24.13 10.21
N ASP A 155 -11.20 25.01 10.09
CA ASP A 155 -11.22 26.28 10.83
C ASP A 155 -10.77 27.44 9.92
N GLN A 156 -11.79 28.11 9.39
CA GLN A 156 -11.93 29.55 9.21
C GLN A 156 -10.63 30.37 9.02
N ARG A 157 -10.37 30.75 7.77
CA ARG A 157 -10.30 32.16 7.35
C ARG A 157 -10.35 32.32 5.84
#